data_AF-R0CH77-F1
#
_entry.id   AF-R0CH77-F1
#
_cell.length_a   1.000
_cell.length_b   1.000
_cell.length_c   1.000
_cell.angle_alpha   90.00
_cell.angle_beta   90.00
_cell.angle_gamma   90.00
#
_symmetry.space_group_name_H-M   'P 1'
#
loop_
_entity.id
_entity.type
_entity.pdbx_description
1 polymer ?
#
loop_
_entity_poly.entity_id
_entity_poly.type
_entity_poly.pdbx_seq_one_letter_code
_entity_poly.pdbx_strand_id
1 'polypeptide(L)'
;MWQKEQVIDEFQKRGMRITQQRRMLLDVILEGNWTNCKEIFYEARKRDTKLGMATVYRTVSTLEEIGVLTRSYQYSFVSDKEEDIRSRENN
;
A
#
# COMPACT_ATOMS: atom_id res chain seq x y z
N MET A 1 -6.66 -14.63 1.90
CA MET A 1 -6.42 -13.31 2.53
C MET A 1 -5.66 -13.54 3.82
N TRP A 2 -4.57 -12.83 4.06
CA TRP A 2 -3.74 -13.01 5.26
C TRP A 2 -4.53 -12.61 6.53
N GLN A 3 -4.43 -13.43 7.58
CA GLN A 3 -4.93 -13.07 8.91
C GLN A 3 -3.84 -12.37 9.72
N LYS A 4 -4.22 -11.47 10.63
CA LYS A 4 -3.29 -10.67 11.44
C LYS A 4 -2.30 -11.54 12.20
N GLU A 5 -2.76 -12.63 12.80
CA GLU A 5 -1.96 -13.58 13.58
C GLU A 5 -0.89 -14.23 12.71
N GLN A 6 -1.23 -14.61 11.47
CA GLN A 6 -0.26 -15.18 10.53
C GLN A 6 0.84 -14.19 10.17
N VAL A 7 0.48 -12.91 9.99
CA VAL A 7 1.47 -11.85 9.73
C VAL A 7 2.37 -11.62 10.95
N ILE A 8 1.81 -11.63 12.16
CA ILE A 8 2.58 -11.49 13.40
C ILE A 8 3.58 -12.64 13.54
N ASP A 9 3.16 -13.87 13.28
CA ASP A 9 4.04 -15.05 13.31
C ASP A 9 5.19 -14.90 12.32
N GLU A 10 4.93 -14.41 11.10
CA GLU A 10 6.00 -14.16 10.12
C GLU A 10 6.98 -13.06 10.56
N PHE A 11 6.52 -12.02 11.23
CA PHE A 11 7.42 -11.03 11.85
C PHE A 11 8.32 -11.71 12.89
N GLN A 12 7.75 -12.55 13.75
CA GLN A 12 8.49 -13.24 14.80
C GLN A 12 9.50 -14.25 14.26
N LYS A 13 9.13 -15.06 13.26
CA LYS A 13 10.02 -16.02 12.59
C LYS A 13 11.25 -15.35 11.97
N ARG A 14 11.09 -14.12 11.49
CA ARG A 14 12.17 -13.30 10.92
C ARG A 14 12.94 -12.49 11.97
N GLY A 15 12.70 -12.72 13.26
CA GLY A 15 13.38 -12.02 14.36
C GLY A 15 12.98 -10.54 14.49
N MET A 16 11.90 -10.11 13.86
CA MET A 16 11.46 -8.71 13.88
C MET A 16 10.55 -8.44 15.07
N ARG A 17 10.83 -7.34 15.78
CA ARG A 17 10.02 -6.93 16.93
C ARG A 17 8.63 -6.45 16.50
N ILE A 18 7.58 -7.06 17.04
CA ILE A 18 6.19 -6.62 16.85
C ILE A 18 5.76 -5.65 17.96
N THR A 19 5.94 -4.34 17.71
CA THR A 19 5.53 -3.28 18.66
C THR A 19 4.03 -3.02 18.61
N GLN A 20 3.48 -2.30 19.59
CA GLN A 20 2.06 -1.91 19.60
C GLN A 20 1.68 -1.10 18.34
N GLN A 21 2.54 -0.17 17.91
CA GLN A 21 2.33 0.59 16.66
C GLN A 21 2.28 -0.32 15.43
N ARG A 22 3.16 -1.34 15.35
CA ARG A 22 3.11 -2.32 14.25
C ARG A 22 1.82 -3.14 14.29
N ARG A 23 1.38 -3.59 15.47
CA ARG A 23 0.11 -4.32 15.62
C ARG A 23 -1.09 -3.50 15.14
N MET A 24 -1.16 -2.23 15.54
CA MET A 24 -2.21 -1.31 15.08
C MET A 24 -2.13 -1.04 13.58
N LEU A 25 -0.91 -0.90 13.02
CA LEU A 25 -0.75 -0.76 11.57
C LEU A 25 -1.24 -2.00 10.81
N LEU A 26 -1.04 -3.20 11.34
CA LEU A 26 -1.59 -4.42 10.72
C LEU A 26 -3.12 -4.38 10.69
N ASP A 27 -3.76 -3.92 11.77
CA ASP A 27 -5.22 -3.75 11.80
C ASP A 27 -5.68 -2.82 10.66
N VAL A 28 -5.09 -1.63 10.58
CA VAL A 28 -5.42 -0.64 9.53
C VAL A 28 -5.17 -1.22 8.14
N ILE A 29 -4.02 -1.85 7.91
CA ILE A 29 -3.63 -2.35 6.58
C ILE A 29 -4.53 -3.48 6.12
N LEU A 30 -4.90 -4.41 7.02
CA LEU A 30 -5.70 -5.60 6.68
C LEU A 30 -7.21 -5.31 6.58
N GLU A 31 -7.70 -4.24 7.21
CA GLU A 31 -9.12 -3.82 7.15
C GLU A 31 -9.50 -3.12 5.83
N GLY A 32 -8.53 -2.56 5.09
CA GLY A 32 -8.80 -1.65 3.98
C GLY A 32 -8.05 -1.99 2.69
N ASN A 33 -8.55 -1.43 1.58
CA ASN A 33 -7.86 -1.43 0.30
C ASN A 33 -7.17 -0.08 0.12
N TRP A 34 -5.85 -0.06 0.32
CA TRP A 34 -5.05 1.15 0.30
C TRP A 34 -4.31 1.30 -1.02
N THR A 35 -4.32 2.50 -1.60
CA THR A 35 -3.61 2.73 -2.87
C THR A 35 -2.18 3.22 -2.65
N ASN A 36 -1.89 3.81 -1.48
CA ASN A 36 -0.58 4.37 -1.17
C ASN A 36 -0.32 4.46 0.35
N CYS A 37 0.96 4.64 0.72
CA CYS A 37 1.37 4.74 2.12
C CYS A 37 0.80 5.96 2.86
N LYS A 38 0.47 7.06 2.17
CA LYS A 38 -0.06 8.26 2.82
C LYS A 38 -1.46 8.00 3.36
N GLU A 39 -2.30 7.28 2.61
CA GLU A 39 -3.64 6.89 3.07
C GLU A 39 -3.57 6.03 4.34
N ILE A 40 -2.71 5.00 4.33
CA ILE A 40 -2.45 4.15 5.51
C ILE A 40 -2.01 5.02 6.70
N PHE A 41 -1.10 5.97 6.47
CA PHE A 41 -0.63 6.87 7.52
C PHE A 41 -1.74 7.74 8.09
N TYR A 42 -2.56 8.36 7.24
CA TYR A 42 -3.65 9.21 7.70
C TYR A 42 -4.68 8.42 8.51
N GLU A 43 -5.04 7.22 8.07
CA GLU A 43 -5.96 6.38 8.82
C GLU A 43 -5.35 5.91 10.15
N ALA A 44 -4.13 5.40 10.13
CA ALA A 44 -3.45 4.93 11.33
C ALA A 44 -3.20 6.06 12.35
N ARG A 45 -2.98 7.30 11.89
CA ARG A 45 -2.77 8.45 12.77
C ARG A 45 -4.04 8.91 13.49
N LYS A 46 -5.23 8.54 12.99
CA LYS A 46 -6.49 8.72 13.74
C LYS A 46 -6.50 7.84 15.01
N ARG A 47 -5.79 6.70 14.99
CA ARG A 47 -5.68 5.75 16.12
C ARG A 47 -4.47 6.06 17.02
N ASP A 48 -3.35 6.49 16.44
CA ASP A 48 -2.14 6.92 17.18
C ASP A 48 -1.54 8.21 16.61
N THR A 49 -1.75 9.33 17.30
CA THR A 49 -1.28 10.65 16.87
C THR A 49 0.24 10.80 16.86
N LYS A 50 0.97 9.93 17.60
CA LYS A 50 2.45 9.91 17.67
C LYS A 50 3.07 9.08 16.56
N LEU A 51 2.27 8.41 15.72
CA LEU A 51 2.77 7.62 14.62
C LEU A 51 3.55 8.50 13.63
N GLY A 52 4.77 8.09 13.31
CA GLY A 52 5.59 8.72 12.27
C GLY A 52 5.47 7.99 10.93
N MET A 53 5.52 8.75 9.83
CA MET A 53 5.47 8.22 8.46
C MET A 53 6.55 7.15 8.20
N ALA A 54 7.74 7.32 8.78
CA ALA A 54 8.83 6.34 8.65
C ALA A 54 8.47 4.96 9.23
N THR A 55 7.63 4.91 10.27
CA THR A 55 7.13 3.64 10.82
C THR A 55 6.17 2.96 9.85
N VAL A 56 5.35 3.73 9.14
CA VAL A 56 4.46 3.20 8.08
C VAL A 56 5.30 2.58 6.97
N TYR A 57 6.25 3.34 6.41
CA TYR A 57 7.10 2.83 5.32
C TYR A 57 7.88 1.57 5.70
N ARG A 58 8.52 1.54 6.87
CA ARG A 58 9.23 0.33 7.32
C ARG A 58 8.29 -0.86 7.48
N THR A 59 7.09 -0.63 8.01
CA THR A 59 6.11 -1.72 8.18
C THR A 59 5.61 -2.23 6.83
N VAL A 60 5.29 -1.33 5.89
CA VAL A 60 4.87 -1.69 4.53
C VAL A 60 5.98 -2.43 3.79
N SER A 61 7.24 -1.96 3.86
CA SER A 61 8.40 -2.65 3.26
C SER A 61 8.56 -4.07 3.80
N THR A 62 8.43 -4.25 5.11
CA THR A 62 8.46 -5.58 5.71
C THR A 62 7.32 -6.47 5.22
N LEU A 63 6.11 -5.92 5.07
CA LEU A 63 4.97 -6.67 4.54
C LEU A 63 5.14 -7.03 3.06
N GLU A 64 5.78 -6.16 2.27
CA GLU A 64 6.20 -6.44 0.89
C GLU A 64 7.22 -7.61 0.87
N GLU A 65 8.22 -7.58 1.75
CA GLU A 65 9.25 -8.64 1.90
C GLU A 65 8.68 -9.99 2.40
N ILE A 66 7.58 -9.97 3.17
CA ILE A 66 6.87 -11.19 3.58
C ILE A 66 5.99 -11.73 2.44
N GLY A 67 5.61 -10.88 1.48
CA GLY A 67 4.65 -11.21 0.43
C GLY A 67 3.19 -11.04 0.87
N VAL A 68 2.96 -10.29 1.95
CA VAL A 68 1.60 -9.88 2.37
C VAL A 68 1.09 -8.78 1.46
N LEU A 69 1.97 -7.84 1.08
CA LEU A 69 1.68 -6.76 0.15
C LEU A 69 2.48 -6.94 -1.13
N THR A 70 1.95 -6.41 -2.22
CA THR A 70 2.67 -6.27 -3.48
C THR A 70 2.58 -4.82 -3.92
N ARG A 71 3.70 -4.27 -4.38
CA ARG A 71 3.73 -2.93 -4.94
C ARG A 71 3.26 -2.96 -6.39
N SER A 72 2.20 -2.22 -6.68
CA SER A 72 1.76 -1.96 -8.06
C SER A 72 1.89 -0.47 -8.36
N TYR A 73 2.41 -0.14 -9.53
CA TYR A 73 2.40 1.23 -10.04
C TYR A 73 1.17 1.40 -10.93
N GLN A 74 0.41 2.47 -10.73
CA GLN A 74 -0.71 2.84 -11.61
C GLN A 74 -0.40 4.17 -12.29
N TYR A 75 -0.36 4.14 -13.62
CA TYR A 75 -0.21 5.30 -14.49
C TYR A 75 -1.32 5.27 -15.54
N SER A 76 -1.78 6.45 -15.96
CA SER A 76 -2.81 6.65 -16.99
C SER A 76 -2.75 8.10 -17.46
N PHE A 77 -3.21 8.55 -18.62
CA PHE A 77 -2.99 8.09 -20.00
C PHE A 77 -2.05 9.13 -20.67
N VAL A 78 -1.50 8.82 -21.84
CA VAL A 78 -1.13 9.87 -22.79
C VAL A 78 -2.34 10.06 -23.69
N SER A 79 -3.12 11.13 -23.50
CA SER A 79 -4.07 11.52 -24.53
C SER A 79 -3.27 12.08 -25.72
N ASP A 80 -3.46 11.52 -26.92
CA ASP A 80 -3.82 12.23 -28.15
C ASP A 80 -3.38 11.51 -29.45
N LYS A 81 -4.32 11.47 -30.42
CA LYS A 81 -4.19 11.23 -31.89
C LYS A 81 -4.34 9.80 -32.43
N GLU A 82 -5.59 9.41 -32.69
CA GLU A 82 -5.91 8.77 -33.99
C GLU A 82 -6.50 9.83 -34.91
N GLU A 83 -5.63 10.37 -35.76
CA GLU A 83 -5.87 10.78 -37.15
C GLU A 83 -7.30 11.18 -37.56
N ASP A 84 -7.62 12.47 -37.35
CA ASP A 84 -8.43 13.28 -38.27
C ASP A 84 -7.67 13.55 -39.59
N ILE A 85 -7.04 12.51 -40.16
CA ILE A 85 -6.31 12.57 -41.44
C ILE A 85 -7.01 11.73 -42.53
N ARG A 86 -8.06 10.96 -42.21
CA ARG A 86 -8.84 10.21 -43.23
C ARG A 86 -10.16 10.86 -43.66
N SER A 87 -10.50 12.04 -43.16
CA SER A 87 -11.80 12.69 -43.45
C SER A 87 -11.75 13.82 -44.49
N ARG A 88 -10.61 14.08 -45.15
CA ARG A 88 -10.48 15.15 -46.16
C ARG A 88 -10.05 14.73 -47.57
N GLU A 89 -9.93 13.43 -47.86
CA GLU A 89 -9.62 12.96 -49.22
C GLU A 89 -10.62 11.98 -49.84
N ASN A 90 -11.73 11.62 -49.18
CA ASN A 90 -12.80 10.84 -49.82
C ASN A 90 -14.19 11.22 -49.28
N ASN A 91 -14.69 12.40 -49.66
CA ASN A 91 -16.09 12.64 -50.06
C ASN A 91 -16.22 14.03 -50.69
#